data_AF-A0A6B2UY46-F1
#
_entry.id   AF-A0A6B2UY46-F1
#
_cell.length_a   1.000
_cell.length_b   1.000
_cell.length_c   1.000
_cell.angle_alpha   90.00
_cell.angle_beta   90.00
_cell.angle_gamma   90.00
#
_symmetry.space_group_name_H-M   'P 1'
#
loop_
_entity.id
_entity.type
_entity.pdbx_description
1 polymer ?
#
loop_
_entity_poly.entity_id
_entity_poly.type
_entity_poly.pdbx_seq_one_letter_code
_entity_poly.pdbx_strand_id
1 'polypeptide(L)'
;MLVALLVVWLVNVTGGGGGGKKDGAQGSGGSSGPAPSITPGPSGSGPAISQQPGGRDESGGSDKDDDTATPGDGASDGDADGGSGKDGSGKDGSSDGADGTDGSNEAGGDGGSGASGNGAGSGSSAAQQVPAGSSLPDCTTDVAELSLRSVHNTYEPGKKPRLELSVKNSSAAACKVDLGAARTVVTITLTGEDAPYWSSKDCPATESLWLRVPAKETIRYEIEWNRKASRDACAKPPSGSAKPGTYLVEAKAPGLKKARASFRLDED
;
A
#
# COMPACT_ATOMS: atom_id res chain seq x y z
N MET A 1 -12.29 -24.68 -54.09
CA MET A 1 -13.18 -23.97 -53.15
C MET A 1 -12.29 -23.38 -52.06
N LEU A 2 -12.03 -22.07 -51.91
CA LEU A 2 -12.88 -20.88 -52.19
C LEU A 2 -14.27 -21.08 -51.56
N VAL A 3 -14.72 -20.30 -50.58
CA VAL A 3 -14.68 -18.82 -50.51
C VAL A 3 -14.50 -18.32 -49.06
N ALA A 4 -13.93 -17.12 -48.89
CA ALA A 4 -13.91 -16.36 -47.64
C ALA A 4 -15.08 -15.36 -47.55
N LEU A 5 -15.62 -15.15 -46.34
CA LEU A 5 -16.60 -14.08 -46.02
C LEU A 5 -16.20 -13.46 -44.67
N LEU A 6 -15.43 -12.38 -44.63
CA LEU A 6 -15.82 -10.97 -44.82
C LEU A 6 -16.84 -10.44 -43.80
N VAL A 7 -16.34 -9.56 -42.93
CA VAL A 7 -17.09 -8.75 -41.97
C VAL A 7 -17.72 -7.57 -42.70
N VAL A 8 -19.01 -7.29 -42.46
CA VAL A 8 -19.70 -6.09 -42.92
C VAL A 8 -20.26 -5.32 -41.72
N TRP A 9 -19.71 -4.14 -41.47
CA TRP A 9 -20.28 -3.17 -40.52
C TRP A 9 -21.36 -2.34 -41.21
N LEU A 10 -22.58 -2.38 -40.68
CA LEU A 10 -23.69 -1.53 -41.15
C LEU A 10 -23.76 -0.25 -40.30
N VAL A 11 -23.29 0.86 -40.87
CA VAL A 11 -23.49 2.20 -40.30
C VAL A 11 -24.84 2.75 -40.77
N ASN A 12 -25.74 2.99 -39.82
CA ASN A 12 -26.99 3.71 -40.09
C ASN A 12 -26.72 5.21 -40.27
N VAL A 13 -26.84 5.70 -41.51
CA VAL A 13 -27.05 7.13 -41.79
C VAL A 13 -28.33 7.26 -42.61
N THR A 14 -29.43 7.52 -41.93
CA THR A 14 -30.68 7.96 -42.53
C THR A 14 -30.56 9.42 -42.96
N GLY A 15 -30.75 9.70 -44.25
CA GLY A 15 -30.58 11.03 -44.83
C GLY A 15 -31.86 11.88 -44.90
N GLY A 16 -31.70 13.06 -45.50
CA GLY A 16 -32.74 14.06 -45.75
C GLY A 16 -32.32 15.43 -45.22
N GLY A 17 -32.37 16.54 -45.97
CA GLY A 17 -32.77 16.72 -47.36
C GLY A 17 -33.42 18.10 -47.58
N GLY A 18 -32.99 18.82 -48.62
CA GLY A 18 -33.65 20.06 -49.08
C GLY A 18 -33.03 21.37 -48.58
N GLY A 19 -32.74 22.27 -49.53
CA GLY A 19 -32.39 23.66 -49.26
C GLY A 19 -33.38 24.62 -49.92
N GLY A 20 -33.46 25.85 -49.45
CA GLY A 20 -34.36 26.89 -49.96
C GLY A 20 -34.21 28.18 -49.15
N LYS A 21 -34.29 29.34 -49.80
CA LYS A 21 -33.83 30.62 -49.25
C LYS A 21 -34.86 31.71 -49.49
N LYS A 22 -35.23 32.48 -48.45
CA LYS A 22 -35.36 33.97 -48.43
C LYS A 22 -36.27 34.50 -47.30
N ASP A 23 -35.91 35.74 -46.86
CA ASP A 23 -36.71 36.83 -46.24
C ASP A 23 -37.57 36.50 -44.99
N GLY A 24 -37.75 37.37 -43.97
CA GLY A 24 -37.24 38.71 -43.69
C GLY A 24 -38.04 39.36 -42.53
N ALA A 25 -37.45 40.36 -41.84
CA ALA A 25 -38.06 41.26 -40.83
C ALA A 25 -38.33 40.75 -39.37
N GLN A 26 -37.63 41.41 -38.42
CA GLN A 26 -38.18 42.20 -37.30
C GLN A 26 -38.97 41.47 -36.17
N GLY A 27 -38.67 41.63 -34.86
CA GLY A 27 -37.62 42.39 -34.17
C GLY A 27 -37.83 42.39 -32.64
N SER A 28 -36.98 43.11 -31.89
CA SER A 28 -36.96 43.22 -30.39
C SER A 28 -36.43 41.96 -29.68
N GLY A 29 -35.55 42.00 -28.67
CA GLY A 29 -34.85 43.11 -28.01
C GLY A 29 -34.61 42.77 -26.53
N GLY A 30 -33.39 42.93 -25.99
CA GLY A 30 -33.15 42.74 -24.55
C GLY A 30 -31.77 42.20 -24.14
N SER A 31 -30.86 43.12 -23.82
CA SER A 31 -29.84 43.03 -22.76
C SER A 31 -28.90 41.81 -22.70
N SER A 32 -27.70 42.00 -23.26
CA SER A 32 -26.47 41.41 -22.69
C SER A 32 -26.21 42.01 -21.30
N GLY A 33 -26.19 41.19 -20.26
CA GLY A 33 -25.74 41.56 -18.91
C GLY A 33 -24.46 40.78 -18.53
N PRO A 34 -23.51 41.40 -17.80
CA PRO A 34 -22.30 40.70 -17.35
C PRO A 34 -22.60 39.66 -16.26
N ALA A 35 -21.76 38.63 -16.17
CA ALA A 35 -21.86 37.61 -15.13
C ALA A 35 -21.65 38.20 -13.72
N PRO A 36 -22.39 37.73 -12.68
CA PRO A 36 -22.15 38.15 -11.31
C PRO A 36 -20.81 37.64 -10.80
N SER A 37 -20.01 38.54 -10.23
CA SER A 37 -18.69 38.24 -9.65
C SER A 37 -18.80 37.38 -8.40
N ILE A 38 -17.91 36.39 -8.26
CA ILE A 38 -17.74 35.58 -7.05
C ILE A 38 -17.20 36.47 -5.93
N THR A 39 -17.94 36.62 -4.83
CA THR A 39 -17.47 37.27 -3.60
C THR A 39 -16.61 36.29 -2.79
N PRO A 40 -15.34 36.61 -2.47
CA PRO A 40 -14.55 35.82 -1.54
C PRO A 40 -15.14 35.90 -0.13
N GLY A 41 -15.33 34.75 0.53
CA GLY A 41 -15.75 34.70 1.93
C GLY A 41 -14.65 35.19 2.88
N PRO A 42 -15.00 35.70 4.07
CA PRO A 42 -14.03 36.30 4.99
C PRO A 42 -13.05 35.27 5.58
N SER A 43 -11.75 35.53 5.45
CA SER A 43 -10.69 34.77 6.10
C SER A 43 -10.69 35.01 7.61
N GLY A 44 -11.06 33.99 8.39
CA GLY A 44 -10.99 34.03 9.85
C GLY A 44 -9.59 33.76 10.39
N SER A 45 -8.79 34.81 10.58
CA SER A 45 -7.50 34.71 11.28
C SER A 45 -7.70 34.57 12.79
N GLY A 46 -7.65 33.33 13.31
CA GLY A 46 -7.58 33.06 14.75
C GLY A 46 -6.17 33.28 15.31
N PRO A 47 -6.00 33.78 16.54
CA PRO A 47 -4.69 34.05 17.12
C PRO A 47 -3.94 32.76 17.48
N ALA A 48 -2.64 32.72 17.19
CA ALA A 48 -1.76 31.64 17.62
C ALA A 48 -1.58 31.69 19.16
N ILE A 49 -1.94 30.59 19.84
CA ILE A 49 -1.66 30.41 21.27
C ILE A 49 -0.20 29.96 21.42
N SER A 50 0.71 30.93 21.53
CA SER A 50 2.10 30.69 21.93
C SER A 50 2.25 30.86 23.45
N GLN A 51 2.16 29.76 24.20
CA GLN A 51 2.58 29.72 25.61
C GLN A 51 3.17 28.35 25.97
N GLN A 52 4.39 28.35 26.53
CA GLN A 52 5.05 27.20 27.11
C GLN A 52 5.96 27.67 28.26
N PRO A 53 5.63 27.38 29.54
CA PRO A 53 6.55 27.71 30.64
C PRO A 53 6.66 26.65 31.77
N GLY A 54 7.91 26.42 32.22
CA GLY A 54 8.26 25.81 33.52
C GLY A 54 8.51 24.29 33.48
N GLY A 55 9.65 23.74 33.93
CA GLY A 55 10.83 24.36 34.54
C GLY A 55 10.72 24.52 36.05
N ARG A 56 11.24 23.54 36.82
CA ARG A 56 11.53 23.62 38.26
C ARG A 56 12.46 22.48 38.69
N ASP A 57 13.72 22.83 38.93
CA ASP A 57 14.59 22.12 39.87
C ASP A 57 14.26 22.61 41.29
N GLU A 58 14.30 21.73 42.30
CA GLU A 58 14.57 22.12 43.69
C GLU A 58 15.26 20.95 44.42
N SER A 59 16.18 21.25 45.33
CA SER A 59 16.95 20.28 46.11
C SER A 59 16.97 20.63 47.60
N GLY A 60 16.89 19.60 48.45
CA GLY A 60 16.90 19.66 49.93
C GLY A 60 16.08 18.48 50.46
N GLY A 61 16.56 17.60 51.34
CA GLY A 61 17.45 17.83 52.48
C GLY A 61 16.57 18.14 53.71
N SER A 62 16.66 17.47 54.86
CA SER A 62 17.50 16.34 55.31
C SER A 62 16.88 15.76 56.60
N ASP A 63 17.45 14.66 57.13
CA ASP A 63 17.28 14.18 58.54
C ASP A 63 15.90 13.58 58.91
N LYS A 64 15.74 12.59 59.82
CA LYS A 64 16.59 11.70 60.67
C LYS A 64 15.68 10.56 61.22
N ASP A 65 16.02 9.55 62.03
CA ASP A 65 17.21 9.11 62.81
C ASP A 65 17.13 7.56 63.04
N ASP A 66 17.77 7.01 64.09
CA ASP A 66 17.58 5.69 64.75
C ASP A 66 18.17 4.39 64.14
N ASP A 67 19.49 4.28 64.31
CA ASP A 67 20.19 3.23 65.09
C ASP A 67 19.58 1.82 65.26
N THR A 68 20.39 0.79 64.97
CA THR A 68 21.01 -0.05 66.03
C THR A 68 22.10 -0.99 65.47
N ALA A 69 23.18 -1.20 66.23
CA ALA A 69 24.37 -1.95 65.82
C ALA A 69 24.46 -3.35 66.43
N THR A 70 25.21 -4.26 65.80
CA THR A 70 26.08 -5.30 66.43
C THR A 70 26.99 -5.93 65.35
N PRO A 71 28.31 -6.08 65.58
CA PRO A 71 29.27 -6.69 64.62
C PRO A 71 29.53 -8.18 64.88
N GLY A 72 30.22 -8.85 63.94
CA GLY A 72 30.76 -10.20 64.12
C GLY A 72 31.76 -10.58 63.02
N ASP A 73 32.97 -10.94 63.42
CA ASP A 73 34.13 -11.19 62.54
C ASP A 73 34.12 -12.56 61.83
N GLY A 74 34.88 -12.67 60.74
CA GLY A 74 35.18 -13.92 60.04
C GLY A 74 36.23 -13.73 58.95
N ALA A 75 37.47 -14.15 59.21
CA ALA A 75 38.64 -13.88 58.37
C ALA A 75 39.06 -15.09 57.48
N SER A 76 40.18 -14.89 56.76
CA SER A 76 40.99 -15.89 56.04
C SER A 76 40.48 -16.41 54.70
N ASP A 77 41.31 -16.74 53.71
CA ASP A 77 42.73 -16.41 53.37
C ASP A 77 42.95 -16.92 51.92
N GLY A 78 43.96 -16.44 51.17
CA GLY A 78 44.32 -17.07 49.89
C GLY A 78 45.05 -16.18 48.87
N ASP A 79 46.37 -16.08 49.02
CA ASP A 79 47.29 -15.29 48.19
C ASP A 79 47.53 -15.79 46.74
N ALA A 80 48.29 -14.93 46.01
CA ALA A 80 49.30 -15.27 45.00
C ALA A 80 48.87 -15.58 43.54
N ASP A 81 49.65 -15.25 42.51
CA ASP A 81 50.77 -14.29 42.32
C ASP A 81 51.07 -14.20 40.80
N GLY A 82 51.72 -13.13 40.35
CA GLY A 82 52.76 -13.20 39.32
C GLY A 82 52.34 -13.12 37.84
N GLY A 83 52.98 -12.21 37.10
CA GLY A 83 52.95 -12.22 35.63
C GLY A 83 53.32 -10.89 34.96
N SER A 84 54.61 -10.52 34.97
CA SER A 84 55.10 -9.28 34.35
C SER A 84 55.92 -9.51 33.07
N GLY A 85 55.84 -8.53 32.15
CA GLY A 85 56.73 -8.37 30.99
C GLY A 85 56.03 -8.46 29.63
N LYS A 86 56.48 -7.79 28.56
CA LYS A 86 57.32 -6.58 28.35
C LYS A 86 57.51 -6.44 26.83
N ASP A 87 57.50 -5.20 26.35
CA ASP A 87 58.24 -4.65 25.19
C ASP A 87 58.05 -5.21 23.75
N GLY A 88 57.68 -4.32 22.83
CA GLY A 88 57.66 -4.54 21.37
C GLY A 88 57.33 -3.25 20.59
N SER A 89 58.32 -2.62 19.96
CA SER A 89 58.25 -1.20 19.53
C SER A 89 58.21 -0.99 18.00
N GLY A 90 57.54 0.08 17.54
CA GLY A 90 57.58 0.62 16.16
C GLY A 90 56.34 1.48 15.84
N LYS A 91 56.35 2.82 15.94
CA LYS A 91 56.92 3.84 15.02
C LYS A 91 56.22 3.94 13.65
N ASP A 92 55.91 5.09 13.04
CA ASP A 92 55.82 6.52 13.41
C ASP A 92 55.05 7.27 12.28
N GLY A 93 54.43 8.46 12.53
CA GLY A 93 53.91 9.41 11.51
C GLY A 93 52.37 9.51 11.41
N SER A 94 51.64 10.56 11.82
CA SER A 94 51.74 12.03 11.61
C SER A 94 51.24 12.48 10.21
N SER A 95 50.33 13.44 10.02
CA SER A 95 49.46 14.20 10.96
C SER A 95 48.29 14.94 10.25
N ASP A 96 47.40 15.52 11.07
CA ASP A 96 46.56 16.72 10.89
C ASP A 96 45.51 16.85 9.76
N GLY A 97 44.30 17.28 10.17
CA GLY A 97 43.19 17.64 9.27
C GLY A 97 41.85 17.73 9.99
N ALA A 98 41.68 18.71 10.88
CA ALA A 98 40.41 18.95 11.56
C ALA A 98 39.56 19.97 10.77
N ASP A 99 38.29 19.66 10.57
CA ASP A 99 37.20 20.62 10.78
C ASP A 99 35.87 19.88 10.99
N GLY A 100 35.03 20.40 11.87
CA GLY A 100 33.77 19.76 12.26
C GLY A 100 32.56 20.57 11.81
N THR A 101 31.50 19.88 11.38
CA THR A 101 30.15 20.45 11.33
C THR A 101 29.13 19.49 11.90
N ASP A 102 28.28 20.05 12.76
CA ASP A 102 27.17 19.41 13.47
C ASP A 102 26.06 18.92 12.51
N GLY A 103 25.27 17.95 12.95
CA GLY A 103 24.28 17.24 12.13
C GLY A 103 23.61 16.10 12.89
N SER A 104 22.87 16.44 13.94
CA SER A 104 22.25 15.49 14.86
C SER A 104 20.93 14.89 14.33
N ASN A 105 20.72 13.60 14.63
CA ASN A 105 19.46 12.84 14.54
C ASN A 105 18.90 12.63 13.10
N GLU A 106 18.21 11.55 12.73
CA GLU A 106 17.11 10.86 13.42
C GLU A 106 17.06 9.34 13.11
N ALA A 107 16.19 8.62 13.84
CA ALA A 107 15.92 7.20 13.65
C ALA A 107 15.03 6.91 12.42
N GLY A 108 15.17 5.73 11.83
CA GLY A 108 14.42 5.32 10.64
C GLY A 108 14.33 3.80 10.46
N GLY A 109 13.89 3.10 11.51
CA GLY A 109 13.66 1.65 11.48
C GLY A 109 12.31 1.28 10.86
N ASP A 110 12.13 1.51 9.56
CA ASP A 110 10.87 1.24 8.87
C ASP A 110 10.71 -0.22 8.42
N GLY A 111 10.18 -1.04 9.34
CA GLY A 111 9.50 -2.28 8.97
C GLY A 111 8.04 -2.00 8.65
N GLY A 112 7.65 -2.06 7.37
CA GLY A 112 6.25 -1.80 6.99
C GLY A 112 5.98 -1.61 5.51
N SER A 113 6.15 -2.65 4.67
CA SER A 113 5.62 -2.63 3.30
C SER A 113 4.10 -2.90 3.31
N GLY A 114 3.33 -1.90 3.76
CA GLY A 114 1.88 -1.89 3.62
C GLY A 114 1.46 -1.75 2.15
N ALA A 115 0.42 -2.48 1.74
CA ALA A 115 -0.17 -2.33 0.40
C ALA A 115 -0.96 -1.02 0.31
N SER A 116 -0.32 0.04 -0.18
CA SER A 116 -0.93 1.35 -0.44
C SER A 116 -1.76 1.32 -1.73
N GLY A 117 -3.04 0.94 -1.60
CA GLY A 117 -3.98 0.93 -2.72
C GLY A 117 -4.44 2.33 -3.14
N ASN A 118 -3.83 2.89 -4.19
CA ASN A 118 -4.28 4.13 -4.84
C ASN A 118 -4.46 3.93 -6.35
N GLY A 119 -5.71 4.05 -6.85
CA GLY A 119 -5.98 3.92 -8.29
C GLY A 119 -7.47 3.93 -8.66
N ALA A 120 -8.11 5.10 -8.67
CA ALA A 120 -9.47 5.25 -9.19
C ALA A 120 -9.46 5.47 -10.71
N GLY A 121 -9.85 4.44 -11.48
CA GLY A 121 -10.20 4.59 -12.89
C GLY A 121 -11.65 5.03 -13.08
N SER A 122 -11.97 5.71 -14.19
CA SER A 122 -13.36 6.16 -14.47
C SER A 122 -14.35 4.98 -14.43
N GLY A 123 -15.44 5.14 -13.67
CA GLY A 123 -16.39 4.06 -13.35
C GLY A 123 -16.02 3.19 -12.13
N SER A 124 -15.00 3.59 -11.36
CA SER A 124 -14.60 2.94 -10.10
C SER A 124 -14.81 3.90 -8.93
N SER A 125 -15.55 3.47 -7.91
CA SER A 125 -15.51 4.15 -6.61
C SER A 125 -14.22 3.80 -5.87
N ALA A 126 -13.79 4.71 -4.99
CA ALA A 126 -12.71 4.41 -4.05
C ALA A 126 -13.16 3.29 -3.10
N ALA A 127 -12.30 2.31 -2.86
CA ALA A 127 -12.60 1.18 -1.99
C ALA A 127 -12.77 1.63 -0.54
N GLN A 128 -14.03 1.75 -0.09
CA GLN A 128 -14.34 2.19 1.28
C GLN A 128 -14.28 1.01 2.26
N GLN A 129 -13.40 1.08 3.25
CA GLN A 129 -13.36 0.11 4.34
C GLN A 129 -14.63 0.15 5.21
N VAL A 130 -15.03 -0.99 5.75
CA VAL A 130 -16.13 -1.14 6.71
C VAL A 130 -15.73 -2.08 7.85
N PRO A 131 -16.29 -1.96 9.07
CA PRO A 131 -16.05 -2.94 10.12
C PRO A 131 -16.54 -4.33 9.75
N ALA A 132 -15.86 -5.38 10.21
CA ALA A 132 -16.26 -6.78 9.96
C ALA A 132 -17.71 -7.06 10.38
N GLY A 133 -18.14 -6.50 11.53
CA GLY A 133 -19.50 -6.57 12.07
C GLY A 133 -20.54 -5.68 11.35
N SER A 134 -20.21 -5.08 10.20
CA SER A 134 -21.18 -4.30 9.40
C SER A 134 -22.38 -5.15 8.99
N SER A 135 -23.58 -4.55 9.02
CA SER A 135 -24.86 -5.14 8.57
C SER A 135 -24.97 -5.34 7.06
N LEU A 136 -23.95 -4.96 6.28
CA LEU A 136 -23.87 -5.30 4.86
C LEU A 136 -23.77 -6.84 4.69
N PRO A 137 -24.53 -7.44 3.75
CA PRO A 137 -24.36 -8.84 3.39
C PRO A 137 -23.02 -9.06 2.69
N ASP A 138 -22.47 -10.26 2.83
CA ASP A 138 -21.27 -10.64 2.08
C ASP A 138 -21.58 -10.77 0.58
N CYS A 139 -20.64 -10.35 -0.27
CA CYS A 139 -20.77 -10.47 -1.72
C CYS A 139 -20.68 -11.96 -2.15
N THR A 140 -21.73 -12.50 -2.77
CA THR A 140 -21.77 -13.87 -3.32
C THR A 140 -21.65 -13.89 -4.85
N THR A 141 -21.38 -15.06 -5.43
CA THR A 141 -21.33 -15.30 -6.88
C THR A 141 -22.59 -14.93 -7.66
N ASP A 142 -23.73 -14.77 -6.98
CA ASP A 142 -25.02 -14.47 -7.60
C ASP A 142 -25.18 -12.97 -7.89
N VAL A 143 -24.47 -12.14 -7.12
CA VAL A 143 -24.54 -10.67 -7.19
C VAL A 143 -23.22 -10.06 -7.62
N ALA A 144 -22.09 -10.69 -7.33
CA ALA A 144 -20.76 -10.11 -7.49
C ALA A 144 -19.78 -11.02 -8.24
N GLU A 145 -18.88 -10.37 -8.98
CA GLU A 145 -17.84 -11.00 -9.78
C GLU A 145 -16.47 -10.51 -9.31
N LEU A 146 -15.60 -11.46 -8.93
CA LEU A 146 -14.17 -11.19 -8.72
C LEU A 146 -13.46 -11.28 -10.07
N SER A 147 -12.69 -10.26 -10.41
CA SER A 147 -11.78 -10.23 -11.54
C SER A 147 -10.37 -9.92 -11.06
N LEU A 148 -9.37 -10.41 -11.79
CA LEU A 148 -7.96 -10.22 -11.52
C LEU A 148 -7.28 -9.87 -12.84
N ARG A 149 -6.39 -8.88 -12.82
CA ARG A 149 -5.51 -8.55 -13.93
C ARG A 149 -4.14 -8.13 -13.41
N SER A 150 -3.11 -8.30 -14.22
CA SER A 150 -1.90 -7.52 -14.04
C SER A 150 -2.09 -6.13 -14.65
N VAL A 151 -1.43 -5.11 -14.10
CA VAL A 151 -1.49 -3.74 -14.63
C VAL A 151 -0.75 -3.66 -15.96
N HIS A 152 0.33 -4.44 -16.13
CA HIS A 152 1.06 -4.61 -17.39
C HIS A 152 1.17 -6.11 -17.73
N ASN A 153 1.10 -6.46 -19.01
CA ASN A 153 1.29 -7.86 -19.44
C ASN A 153 2.74 -8.33 -19.28
N THR A 154 3.68 -7.40 -19.22
CA THR A 154 5.13 -7.64 -19.21
C THR A 154 5.81 -6.62 -18.30
N TYR A 155 6.83 -7.06 -17.56
CA TYR A 155 7.65 -6.21 -16.69
C TYR A 155 9.14 -6.42 -17.00
N GLU A 156 9.85 -5.30 -17.20
CA GLU A 156 11.31 -5.26 -17.33
C GLU A 156 12.02 -5.81 -16.07
N PRO A 157 13.31 -6.14 -16.15
CA PRO A 157 14.13 -6.43 -14.98
C PRO A 157 14.03 -5.39 -13.87
N GLY A 158 14.09 -5.84 -12.63
CA GLY A 158 13.93 -5.01 -11.43
C GLY A 158 12.53 -4.40 -11.20
N LYS A 159 11.67 -4.26 -12.22
CA LYS A 159 10.30 -3.74 -12.05
C LYS A 159 9.45 -4.70 -11.25
N LYS A 160 8.61 -4.15 -10.36
CA LYS A 160 7.68 -4.91 -9.51
C LYS A 160 6.33 -5.10 -10.22
N PRO A 161 5.81 -6.33 -10.34
CA PRO A 161 4.46 -6.54 -10.83
C PRO A 161 3.40 -5.90 -9.92
N ARG A 162 2.42 -5.26 -10.54
CA ARG A 162 1.23 -4.69 -9.89
C ARG A 162 0.01 -5.48 -10.35
N LEU A 163 -0.76 -5.97 -9.39
CA LEU A 163 -1.92 -6.84 -9.60
C LEU A 163 -3.18 -6.10 -9.13
N GLU A 164 -4.16 -5.93 -10.02
CA GLU A 164 -5.44 -5.32 -9.68
C GLU A 164 -6.49 -6.42 -9.52
N LEU A 165 -7.02 -6.54 -8.30
CA LEU A 165 -8.26 -7.24 -8.00
C LEU A 165 -9.40 -6.25 -8.19
N SER A 166 -10.43 -6.65 -8.92
CA SER A 166 -11.67 -5.88 -9.08
C SER A 166 -12.84 -6.70 -8.57
N VAL A 167 -13.73 -6.10 -7.78
CA VAL A 167 -15.00 -6.73 -7.37
C VAL A 167 -16.15 -5.89 -7.91
N LYS A 168 -16.89 -6.46 -8.85
CA LYS A 168 -18.04 -5.83 -9.53
C LYS A 168 -19.33 -6.34 -8.92
N ASN A 169 -20.14 -5.46 -8.34
CA ASN A 169 -21.46 -5.78 -7.82
C ASN A 169 -22.53 -5.42 -8.85
N SER A 170 -23.25 -6.43 -9.33
CA SER A 170 -24.30 -6.31 -10.34
C SER A 170 -25.71 -6.15 -9.75
N SER A 171 -25.88 -6.24 -8.43
CA SER A 171 -27.17 -6.11 -7.75
C SER A 171 -27.59 -4.65 -7.52
N ALA A 172 -28.80 -4.46 -6.98
CA ALA A 172 -29.34 -3.16 -6.59
C ALA A 172 -29.02 -2.77 -5.13
N ALA A 173 -28.35 -3.63 -4.37
CA ALA A 173 -27.95 -3.39 -2.98
C ALA A 173 -26.41 -3.39 -2.86
N ALA A 174 -25.87 -2.74 -1.83
CA ALA A 174 -24.45 -2.85 -1.52
C ALA A 174 -24.16 -4.16 -0.77
N CYS A 175 -22.99 -4.75 -1.01
CA CYS A 175 -22.46 -5.88 -0.24
C CYS A 175 -21.07 -5.52 0.33
N LYS A 176 -20.48 -6.39 1.15
CA LYS A 176 -19.10 -6.30 1.63
C LYS A 176 -18.27 -7.50 1.19
N VAL A 177 -16.97 -7.30 1.02
CA VAL A 177 -16.01 -8.37 0.65
C VAL A 177 -14.73 -8.19 1.46
N ASP A 178 -14.15 -9.28 1.94
CA ASP A 178 -12.86 -9.25 2.64
C ASP A 178 -11.73 -9.55 1.65
N LEU A 179 -11.00 -8.51 1.24
CA LEU A 179 -9.79 -8.65 0.40
C LEU A 179 -8.49 -8.75 1.22
N GLY A 180 -8.61 -8.94 2.54
CA GLY A 180 -7.49 -9.16 3.46
C GLY A 180 -6.88 -10.54 3.26
N ALA A 181 -5.58 -10.66 3.51
CA ALA A 181 -4.81 -11.83 3.10
C ALA A 181 -5.16 -13.13 3.84
N ALA A 182 -5.80 -13.06 5.02
CA ALA A 182 -6.31 -14.26 5.70
C ALA A 182 -7.60 -14.83 5.08
N ARG A 183 -8.31 -14.06 4.24
CA ARG A 183 -9.54 -14.50 3.54
C ARG A 183 -9.39 -14.58 2.03
N THR A 184 -8.88 -13.53 1.41
CA THR A 184 -8.59 -13.50 -0.02
C THR A 184 -7.12 -13.83 -0.26
N VAL A 185 -6.88 -15.06 -0.70
CA VAL A 185 -5.54 -15.54 -1.01
C VAL A 185 -5.22 -15.26 -2.47
N VAL A 186 -4.08 -14.62 -2.72
CA VAL A 186 -3.51 -14.40 -4.04
C VAL A 186 -2.22 -15.20 -4.13
N THR A 187 -2.11 -16.07 -5.14
CA THR A 187 -0.92 -16.89 -5.40
C THR A 187 -0.29 -16.51 -6.72
N ILE A 188 1.05 -16.61 -6.78
CA ILE A 188 1.86 -16.35 -7.97
C ILE A 188 2.74 -17.58 -8.21
N THR A 189 2.53 -18.25 -9.34
CA THR A 189 3.19 -19.50 -9.73
C THR A 189 3.89 -19.32 -11.08
N LEU A 190 5.14 -19.78 -11.21
CA LEU A 190 5.83 -19.80 -12.50
C LEU A 190 5.16 -20.86 -13.39
N THR A 191 4.88 -20.54 -14.66
CA THR A 191 4.21 -21.48 -15.56
C THR A 191 5.07 -22.72 -15.78
N GLY A 192 4.53 -23.90 -15.47
CA GLY A 192 5.24 -25.18 -15.52
C GLY A 192 5.69 -25.70 -14.14
N GLU A 193 5.61 -24.89 -13.09
CA GLU A 193 5.81 -25.31 -11.70
C GLU A 193 4.47 -25.62 -11.01
N ASP A 194 4.43 -26.65 -10.16
CA ASP A 194 3.24 -26.98 -9.36
C ASP A 194 3.11 -26.12 -8.09
N ALA A 195 4.24 -25.71 -7.51
CA ALA A 195 4.29 -24.98 -6.25
C ALA A 195 4.23 -23.46 -6.47
N PRO A 196 3.44 -22.69 -5.68
CA PRO A 196 3.46 -21.24 -5.75
C PRO A 196 4.83 -20.71 -5.34
N TYR A 197 5.34 -19.75 -6.10
CA TYR A 197 6.57 -19.04 -5.76
C TYR A 197 6.31 -17.99 -4.67
N TRP A 198 5.13 -17.35 -4.72
CA TRP A 198 4.65 -16.41 -3.70
C TRP A 198 3.15 -16.59 -3.43
N SER A 199 2.72 -16.29 -2.19
CA SER A 199 1.35 -16.37 -1.72
C SER A 199 1.09 -15.30 -0.65
N SER A 200 -0.04 -14.59 -0.74
CA SER A 200 -0.41 -13.55 0.23
C SER A 200 -0.68 -14.08 1.63
N LYS A 201 -1.11 -15.35 1.73
CA LYS A 201 -1.37 -16.07 3.00
C LYS A 201 -0.11 -16.25 3.85
N ASP A 202 1.05 -16.33 3.21
CA ASP A 202 2.29 -16.80 3.83
C ASP A 202 2.84 -15.80 4.85
N CYS A 203 2.61 -14.51 4.59
CA CYS A 203 2.94 -13.41 5.49
C CYS A 203 1.92 -12.27 5.30
N PRO A 204 0.75 -12.32 5.95
CA PRO A 204 -0.32 -11.36 5.74
C PRO A 204 0.01 -10.03 6.43
N ALA A 205 0.03 -8.93 5.68
CA ALA A 205 0.19 -7.59 6.25
C ALA A 205 -1.09 -7.09 6.97
N THR A 206 -2.25 -7.67 6.65
CA THR A 206 -3.54 -7.42 7.31
C THR A 206 -4.35 -8.71 7.37
N GLU A 207 -4.88 -9.02 8.55
CA GLU A 207 -5.74 -10.21 8.77
C GLU A 207 -7.07 -10.09 8.02
N SER A 208 -7.70 -8.91 8.02
CA SER A 208 -8.96 -8.68 7.32
C SER A 208 -9.03 -7.26 6.76
N LEU A 209 -9.51 -7.13 5.53
CA LEU A 209 -9.73 -5.87 4.82
C LEU A 209 -11.13 -5.92 4.20
N TRP A 210 -12.12 -5.63 5.05
CA TRP A 210 -13.52 -5.57 4.65
C TRP A 210 -13.81 -4.29 3.89
N LEU A 211 -14.19 -4.42 2.62
CA LEU A 211 -14.49 -3.33 1.70
C LEU A 211 -15.97 -3.37 1.31
N ARG A 212 -16.62 -2.21 1.30
CA ARG A 212 -17.97 -2.04 0.74
C ARG A 212 -17.88 -2.05 -0.79
N VAL A 213 -18.72 -2.86 -1.42
CA VAL A 213 -18.96 -2.84 -2.88
C VAL A 213 -20.35 -2.23 -3.12
N PRO A 214 -20.46 -0.97 -3.56
CA PRO A 214 -21.75 -0.33 -3.77
C PRO A 214 -22.58 -1.00 -4.87
N ALA A 215 -23.89 -0.75 -4.88
CA ALA A 215 -24.79 -1.30 -5.88
C ALA A 215 -24.40 -0.83 -7.28
N LYS A 216 -24.39 -1.74 -8.27
CA LYS A 216 -24.03 -1.47 -9.68
C LYS A 216 -22.61 -0.94 -9.93
N GLU A 217 -21.74 -0.93 -8.92
CA GLU A 217 -20.38 -0.40 -9.02
C GLU A 217 -19.29 -1.48 -9.04
N THR A 218 -18.05 -1.07 -9.33
CA THR A 218 -16.85 -1.89 -9.21
C THR A 218 -15.84 -1.19 -8.32
N ILE A 219 -15.34 -1.88 -7.31
CA ILE A 219 -14.17 -1.45 -6.53
C ILE A 219 -12.90 -2.11 -7.05
N ARG A 220 -11.76 -1.47 -6.83
CA ARG A 220 -10.43 -1.98 -7.16
C ARG A 220 -9.57 -2.03 -5.91
N TYR A 221 -8.75 -3.07 -5.81
CA TYR A 221 -7.71 -3.22 -4.80
C TYR A 221 -6.44 -3.68 -5.50
N GLU A 222 -5.31 -3.09 -5.12
CA GLU A 222 -4.05 -3.34 -5.81
C GLU A 222 -3.03 -3.98 -4.86
N ILE A 223 -2.29 -4.96 -5.40
CA ILE A 223 -1.21 -5.66 -4.72
C ILE A 223 0.06 -5.47 -5.55
N GLU A 224 1.06 -4.81 -4.97
CA GLU A 224 2.41 -4.79 -5.52
C GLU A 224 3.17 -6.04 -5.03
N TRP A 225 3.77 -6.79 -5.95
CA TRP A 225 4.64 -7.91 -5.62
C TRP A 225 6.11 -7.55 -5.84
N ASN A 226 6.91 -7.66 -4.77
CA ASN A 226 8.33 -7.31 -4.73
C ASN A 226 9.28 -8.32 -5.44
N ARG A 227 8.75 -9.25 -6.24
CA ARG A 227 9.48 -10.34 -6.90
C ARG A 227 10.22 -11.29 -5.93
N LYS A 228 9.90 -11.31 -4.63
CA LYS A 228 10.44 -12.28 -3.67
C LYS A 228 9.52 -13.47 -3.50
N ALA A 229 10.11 -14.63 -3.23
CA ALA A 229 9.36 -15.77 -2.75
C ALA A 229 8.81 -15.50 -1.35
N SER A 230 7.74 -16.20 -0.97
CA SER A 230 7.22 -16.22 0.41
C SER A 230 7.42 -17.59 1.04
N ARG A 231 7.23 -17.67 2.37
CA ARG A 231 7.18 -18.91 3.15
C ARG A 231 6.16 -18.72 4.27
N ASP A 232 5.44 -19.79 4.61
CA ASP A 232 4.45 -19.80 5.70
C ASP A 232 5.00 -19.18 7.00
N ALA A 233 4.10 -18.55 7.77
CA ALA A 233 4.39 -17.88 9.04
C ALA A 233 5.52 -16.82 8.95
N CYS A 234 5.58 -16.07 7.83
CA CYS A 234 6.62 -15.08 7.55
C CYS A 234 8.06 -15.62 7.65
N ALA A 235 8.28 -16.93 7.48
CA ALA A 235 9.61 -17.53 7.56
C ALA A 235 10.53 -16.96 6.47
N LYS A 236 11.85 -16.95 6.73
CA LYS A 236 12.84 -16.35 5.82
C LYS A 236 12.79 -17.04 4.44
N PRO A 237 12.41 -16.33 3.36
CA PRO A 237 12.42 -16.91 2.02
C PRO A 237 13.86 -17.09 1.51
N PRO A 238 14.07 -17.95 0.48
CA PRO A 238 15.36 -18.06 -0.18
C PRO A 238 15.82 -16.70 -0.74
N SER A 239 17.14 -16.52 -0.82
CA SER A 239 17.74 -15.36 -1.47
C SER A 239 17.50 -15.36 -2.99
N GLY A 240 17.78 -14.22 -3.62
CA GLY A 240 17.48 -13.99 -5.04
C GLY A 240 16.11 -13.32 -5.25
N SER A 241 15.64 -13.36 -6.49
CA SER A 241 14.38 -12.77 -6.96
C SER A 241 13.74 -13.70 -7.99
N ALA A 242 12.48 -13.44 -8.34
CA ALA A 242 11.75 -14.14 -9.38
C ALA A 242 12.49 -14.06 -10.73
N LYS A 243 12.74 -15.24 -11.31
CA LYS A 243 13.39 -15.45 -12.60
C LYS A 243 12.55 -14.85 -13.74
N PRO A 244 13.14 -14.58 -14.91
CA PRO A 244 12.38 -14.35 -16.14
C PRO A 244 11.42 -15.51 -16.45
N GLY A 245 10.32 -15.22 -17.14
CA GLY A 245 9.31 -16.20 -17.52
C GLY A 245 7.87 -15.72 -17.31
N THR A 246 6.91 -16.57 -17.71
CA THR A 246 5.47 -16.29 -17.58
C THR A 246 4.94 -16.80 -16.24
N TYR A 247 4.31 -15.92 -15.48
CA TYR A 247 3.69 -16.23 -14.20
C TYR A 247 2.17 -16.30 -14.32
N LEU A 248 1.58 -17.35 -13.75
CA LEU A 248 0.14 -17.45 -13.48
C LEU A 248 -0.14 -16.85 -12.11
N VAL A 249 -1.18 -16.02 -12.05
CA VAL A 249 -1.70 -15.44 -10.80
C VAL A 249 -3.11 -15.94 -10.60
N GLU A 250 -3.42 -16.41 -9.38
CA GLU A 250 -4.78 -16.78 -8.99
C GLU A 250 -5.22 -15.98 -7.77
N ALA A 251 -6.47 -15.49 -7.76
CA ALA A 251 -7.08 -14.83 -6.61
C ALA A 251 -8.34 -15.58 -6.19
N LYS A 252 -8.41 -15.98 -4.91
CA LYS A 252 -9.53 -16.72 -4.33
C LYS A 252 -10.06 -15.98 -3.09
N ALA A 253 -11.19 -15.30 -3.26
CA ALA A 253 -11.97 -14.71 -2.18
C ALA A 253 -13.09 -15.68 -1.73
N PRO A 254 -13.52 -15.68 -0.46
CA PRO A 254 -14.68 -16.46 -0.02
C PRO A 254 -15.96 -15.97 -0.72
N GLY A 255 -16.87 -16.89 -1.03
CA GLY A 255 -18.16 -16.56 -1.66
C GLY A 255 -18.10 -16.13 -3.14
N LEU A 256 -16.91 -16.00 -3.74
CA LEU A 256 -16.72 -15.57 -5.12
C LEU A 256 -15.99 -16.64 -5.97
N LYS A 257 -16.14 -16.57 -7.30
CA LYS A 257 -15.40 -17.43 -8.23
C LYS A 257 -13.91 -17.05 -8.22
N LYS A 258 -13.02 -18.05 -8.33
CA LYS A 258 -11.58 -17.82 -8.44
C LYS A 258 -11.26 -17.05 -9.73
N ALA A 259 -10.55 -15.95 -9.61
CA ALA A 259 -10.06 -15.18 -10.75
C ALA A 259 -8.62 -15.58 -11.12
N ARG A 260 -8.24 -15.38 -12.38
CA ARG A 260 -6.92 -15.74 -12.92
C ARG A 260 -6.40 -14.64 -13.85
N ALA A 261 -5.11 -14.41 -13.82
CA ALA A 261 -4.39 -13.55 -14.76
C ALA A 261 -2.99 -14.13 -15.03
N SER A 262 -2.29 -13.61 -16.03
CA SER A 262 -0.88 -13.87 -16.23
C SER A 262 -0.12 -12.59 -16.55
N PHE A 263 1.19 -12.61 -16.30
CA PHE A 263 2.14 -11.60 -16.75
C PHE A 263 3.49 -12.26 -17.04
N ARG A 264 4.36 -11.58 -17.77
CA ARG A 264 5.74 -12.02 -18.03
C ARG A 264 6.75 -11.13 -17.30
N LEU A 265 7.79 -11.75 -16.74
CA LEU A 265 9.02 -11.07 -16.36
C LEU A 265 10.01 -11.28 -17.51
N ASP A 266 10.52 -10.20 -18.08
CA ASP A 266 11.53 -10.27 -19.15
C ASP A 266 12.93 -10.56 -18.58
N GLU A 267 13.83 -10.96 -19.49
CA GLU A 267 15.25 -11.21 -19.23
C GLU A 267 16.03 -9.89 -19.11
N ASP A 268 17.23 -9.96 -18.50
CA ASP A 268 18.20 -8.86 -18.39
C ASP A 268 18.95 -8.61 -19.71
#